data_AF-A0A5N6XDI9-F1
#
_entry.id   AF-A0A5N6XDI9-F1
#
_cell.length_a   1.000
_cell.length_b   1.000
_cell.length_c   1.000
_cell.angle_alpha   90.00
_cell.angle_beta   90.00
_cell.angle_gamma   90.00
#
_symmetry.space_group_name_H-M   'P 1'
#
loop_
_entity.id
_entity.type
_entity.pdbx_description
1 polymer ?
#
loop_
_entity_poly.entity_id
_entity_poly.type
_entity_poly.pdbx_seq_one_letter_code
_entity_poly.pdbx_strand_id
1 'polypeptide(L)'
;MQPSALSVSDSCFFDYCGITENTSASNQSIWHVRPPHIAYELPTWFVSLLDDHSLALVPGSPFVTSTRPRVDAILHHTLALAKIMVEKNADMYSCPPFNVDNISKSLVTFSWAYEQHICLPDTFQSEGKILECVADYIFWYGEASNLETNLIVIRAEKPVDKYQYLSVLAAMSLVQHNRNKTGNGAQGTYGIITNGFEWVFLYLNSQNQYSSLSLNWMNDQPKAIVSQLYKILNEGITMKLLRGFESRWIPSTQNQPKFTRNNTDSDINTELDQDTDSDFYSDIDSNTEDTTSGFTTAKMDWLNRLEKKVKSLTTRVKDDKLQREVDEAFTAARRESQETKALVVPSLAVTEIPAQDVEKTFDLKRNTNPGQIWQLRPEERRAIPDYLRAILADYDLALGDSTQNEAFIRARVDAILLTTLARKKRQEFGQYGQDKDKGKRASVASVESFKSLHWQFERQMKLQRPYRNKTYIINGKTDYSLWYGDARRPESNLVIVETKQRGVDGKYQCMTYMGILYHIRKQAGRQNTDIYGIGTDSFEWTFIQLNREGKISTHSLSWIEGKGSEIIFHIHKIMDDAAILSPVPSQGPSRRPTK
;
A
#
# COMPACT_ATOMS: atom_id res chain seq x y z
N MET A 1 36.35 1.25 17.28
CA MET A 1 35.58 2.06 16.33
C MET A 1 34.72 1.11 15.51
N GLN A 2 33.39 1.20 15.64
CA GLN A 2 32.47 0.57 14.69
C GLN A 2 32.56 1.35 13.37
N PRO A 3 32.38 0.71 12.20
CA PRO A 3 32.14 1.47 10.99
C PRO A 3 30.77 2.13 11.15
N SER A 4 30.78 3.46 11.23
CA SER A 4 29.59 4.29 11.09
C SER A 4 28.93 3.95 9.76
N ALA A 5 27.63 3.68 9.78
CA ALA A 5 26.82 3.77 8.56
C ALA A 5 27.11 5.14 7.95
N LEU A 6 27.71 5.16 6.76
CA LEU A 6 27.93 6.38 5.99
C LEU A 6 26.56 7.01 5.76
N SER A 7 26.25 8.07 6.50
CA SER A 7 25.15 8.96 6.18
C SER A 7 25.52 9.61 4.85
N VAL A 8 24.92 9.14 3.76
CA VAL A 8 24.96 9.86 2.49
C VAL A 8 24.32 11.22 2.77
N SER A 9 25.11 12.30 2.72
CA SER A 9 24.55 13.64 2.84
C SER A 9 23.65 13.92 1.63
N ASP A 10 22.58 14.68 1.83
CA ASP A 10 21.64 15.07 0.75
C ASP A 10 22.40 15.60 -0.48
N SER A 11 23.51 16.33 -0.27
CA SER A 11 24.41 16.81 -1.32
C SER A 11 24.93 15.69 -2.21
N CYS A 12 25.41 14.57 -1.65
CA CYS A 12 25.94 13.46 -2.43
C CYS A 12 24.86 12.79 -3.29
N PHE A 13 23.61 12.75 -2.85
CA PHE A 13 22.50 12.22 -3.65
C PHE A 13 22.13 13.17 -4.79
N PHE A 14 21.98 14.47 -4.49
CA PHE A 14 21.68 15.49 -5.51
C PHE A 14 22.79 15.59 -6.56
N ASP A 15 24.05 15.56 -6.13
CA ASP A 15 25.22 15.57 -7.01
C ASP A 15 25.25 14.29 -7.88
N TYR A 16 24.99 13.12 -7.28
CA TYR A 16 24.96 11.85 -8.01
C TYR A 16 23.86 11.80 -9.08
N CYS A 17 22.67 12.30 -8.76
CA CYS A 17 21.55 12.34 -9.70
C CYS A 17 21.56 13.57 -10.61
N GLY A 18 22.50 14.51 -10.43
CA GLY A 18 22.55 15.78 -11.15
C GLY A 18 21.30 16.65 -10.94
N ILE A 19 20.64 16.52 -9.78
CA ILE A 19 19.38 17.21 -9.47
C ILE A 19 19.70 18.51 -8.72
N THR A 20 19.02 19.61 -9.07
CA THR A 20 19.10 20.88 -8.34
C THR A 20 17.73 21.39 -7.93
N GLU A 21 17.64 22.15 -6.84
CA GLU A 21 16.38 22.76 -6.44
C GLU A 21 16.05 23.96 -7.35
N ASN A 22 14.86 23.99 -7.92
CA ASN A 22 14.38 25.15 -8.63
C ASN A 22 13.94 26.20 -7.60
N THR A 23 14.65 27.34 -7.51
CA THR A 23 14.32 28.44 -6.57
C THR A 23 13.59 29.61 -7.25
N SER A 24 13.26 29.48 -8.54
CA SER A 24 12.75 30.58 -9.35
C SER A 24 11.23 30.77 -9.25
N ALA A 25 10.74 31.93 -9.70
CA ALA A 25 9.32 32.24 -9.81
C ALA A 25 8.52 31.26 -10.71
N SER A 26 9.20 30.45 -11.54
CA SER A 26 8.56 29.40 -12.33
C SER A 26 7.89 28.34 -11.46
N ASN A 27 8.36 28.12 -10.23
CA ASN A 27 7.75 27.20 -9.26
C ASN A 27 6.28 27.49 -9.03
N GLN A 28 5.89 28.77 -8.91
CA GLN A 28 4.49 29.13 -8.67
C GLN A 28 3.60 28.78 -9.86
N SER A 29 4.12 28.85 -11.08
CA SER A 29 3.37 28.57 -12.30
C SER A 29 3.08 27.07 -12.51
N ILE A 30 4.00 26.20 -12.07
CA ILE A 30 3.88 24.74 -12.16
C ILE A 30 2.73 24.25 -11.29
N TRP A 31 2.62 24.78 -10.08
CA TRP A 31 1.61 24.37 -9.10
C TRP A 31 0.30 25.14 -9.21
N HIS A 32 0.24 26.14 -10.08
CA HIS A 32 -0.99 26.89 -10.29
C HIS A 32 -2.03 26.04 -11.03
N VAL A 33 -3.19 25.86 -10.39
CA VAL A 33 -4.34 25.16 -10.96
C VAL A 33 -5.23 26.21 -11.63
N ARG A 34 -5.31 26.21 -12.97
CA ARG A 34 -6.15 27.15 -13.75
C ARG A 34 -7.58 26.61 -13.92
N PRO A 35 -8.62 27.45 -14.11
CA PRO A 35 -9.91 26.97 -14.61
C PRO A 35 -9.74 26.22 -15.94
N PRO A 36 -10.47 25.10 -16.18
CA PRO A 36 -11.60 24.56 -15.40
C PRO A 36 -11.20 23.68 -14.20
N HIS A 37 -9.90 23.44 -13.95
CA HIS A 37 -9.42 22.53 -12.89
C HIS A 37 -9.77 22.98 -11.45
N ILE A 38 -10.15 24.26 -11.26
CA ILE A 38 -10.60 24.83 -9.97
C ILE A 38 -12.04 24.40 -9.63
N ALA A 39 -12.86 24.01 -10.60
CA ALA A 39 -14.30 23.85 -10.43
C ALA A 39 -14.75 22.45 -9.97
N TYR A 40 -13.83 21.54 -9.62
CA TYR A 40 -14.22 20.20 -9.20
C TYR A 40 -14.69 20.17 -7.75
N GLU A 41 -16.00 20.02 -7.56
CA GLU A 41 -16.56 19.66 -6.27
C GLU A 41 -16.43 18.16 -6.03
N LEU A 42 -15.79 17.79 -4.91
CA LEU A 42 -15.69 16.40 -4.48
C LEU A 42 -17.10 15.80 -4.34
N PRO A 43 -17.42 14.73 -5.06
CA PRO A 43 -18.73 14.09 -4.96
C PRO A 43 -19.00 13.64 -3.53
N THR A 44 -20.25 13.80 -3.08
CA THR A 44 -20.68 13.43 -1.72
C THR A 44 -20.43 11.95 -1.41
N TRP A 45 -20.57 11.07 -2.42
CA TRP A 45 -20.27 9.66 -2.28
C TRP A 45 -18.79 9.38 -2.04
N PHE A 46 -17.89 10.18 -2.61
CA PHE A 46 -16.44 10.00 -2.44
C PHE A 46 -16.01 10.39 -1.03
N VAL A 47 -16.57 11.49 -0.52
CA VAL A 47 -16.40 11.88 0.90
C VAL A 47 -16.93 10.78 1.82
N SER A 48 -18.12 10.23 1.51
CA SER A 48 -18.73 9.14 2.29
C SER A 48 -17.84 7.88 2.33
N LEU A 49 -17.15 7.54 1.23
CA LEU A 49 -16.20 6.42 1.20
C LEU A 49 -15.03 6.63 2.15
N LEU A 50 -14.43 7.82 2.15
CA LEU A 50 -13.28 8.12 3.01
C LEU A 50 -13.69 8.15 4.50
N ASP A 51 -14.91 8.57 4.80
CA ASP A 51 -15.50 8.48 6.14
C ASP A 51 -15.75 7.02 6.54
N ASP A 52 -16.22 6.18 5.61
CA ASP A 52 -16.38 4.74 5.83
C ASP A 52 -15.06 4.05 6.16
N HIS A 53 -14.02 4.35 5.38
CA HIS A 53 -12.68 3.83 5.64
C HIS A 53 -12.22 4.22 7.05
N SER A 54 -12.36 5.49 7.41
CA SER A 54 -11.96 5.99 8.73
C SER A 54 -12.73 5.30 9.87
N LEU A 55 -14.04 5.09 9.71
CA LEU A 55 -14.89 4.44 10.70
C LEU A 55 -14.60 2.93 10.83
N ALA A 56 -14.30 2.25 9.74
CA ALA A 56 -14.07 0.81 9.71
C ALA A 56 -12.69 0.40 10.26
N LEU A 57 -11.67 1.25 10.10
CA LEU A 57 -10.29 0.94 10.50
C LEU A 57 -9.97 1.17 11.98
N VAL A 58 -10.81 1.92 12.70
CA VAL A 58 -10.44 2.43 14.02
C VAL A 58 -11.33 1.85 15.15
N PRO A 59 -10.72 1.19 16.16
CA PRO A 59 -11.32 1.01 17.47
C PRO A 59 -11.00 2.22 18.37
N GLY A 60 -11.64 3.37 18.12
CA GLY A 60 -11.59 4.56 18.98
C GLY A 60 -10.30 5.39 19.08
N SER A 61 -9.26 5.23 18.24
CA SER A 61 -8.07 6.10 18.19
C SER A 61 -7.81 6.69 16.79
N PRO A 62 -7.75 8.03 16.62
CA PRO A 62 -7.72 8.68 15.31
C PRO A 62 -6.43 8.54 14.48
N PHE A 63 -5.34 7.96 14.98
CA PHE A 63 -4.00 8.19 14.43
C PHE A 63 -3.14 6.97 14.08
N VAL A 64 -3.74 5.77 13.96
CA VAL A 64 -3.01 4.58 13.45
C VAL A 64 -3.88 3.87 12.42
N THR A 65 -4.12 4.52 11.28
CA THR A 65 -4.85 3.91 10.17
C THR A 65 -3.87 3.33 9.17
N SER A 66 -4.23 2.20 8.57
CA SER A 66 -3.67 1.82 7.28
C SER A 66 -4.05 2.92 6.30
N THR A 67 -3.05 3.68 5.84
CA THR A 67 -3.22 4.79 4.90
C THR A 67 -3.43 4.31 3.47
N ARG A 68 -3.13 3.04 3.20
CA ARG A 68 -3.21 2.43 1.88
C ARG A 68 -4.62 2.49 1.27
N PRO A 69 -5.71 1.96 1.90
CA PRO A 69 -7.05 2.01 1.30
C PRO A 69 -7.51 3.42 0.93
N ARG A 70 -7.02 4.41 1.68
CA ARG A 70 -7.31 5.83 1.45
C ARG A 70 -6.55 6.36 0.22
N VAL A 71 -5.25 6.08 0.11
CA VAL A 71 -4.45 6.44 -1.07
C VAL A 71 -5.03 5.78 -2.31
N ASP A 72 -5.33 4.48 -2.25
CA ASP A 72 -5.94 3.72 -3.34
C ASP A 72 -7.24 4.36 -3.82
N ALA A 73 -8.13 4.70 -2.88
CA ALA A 73 -9.38 5.39 -3.20
C ALA A 73 -9.14 6.74 -3.90
N ILE A 74 -8.23 7.57 -3.39
CA ILE A 74 -7.95 8.89 -3.98
C ILE A 74 -7.36 8.77 -5.39
N LEU A 75 -6.39 7.89 -5.60
CA LEU A 75 -5.73 7.72 -6.90
C LEU A 75 -6.69 7.19 -7.99
N HIS A 76 -7.47 6.15 -7.67
CA HIS A 76 -8.37 5.55 -8.66
C HIS A 76 -9.55 6.45 -9.01
N HIS A 77 -10.20 7.06 -8.01
CA HIS A 77 -11.34 7.95 -8.29
C HIS A 77 -10.91 9.20 -9.07
N THR A 78 -9.72 9.72 -8.79
CA THR A 78 -9.22 10.88 -9.55
C THR A 78 -8.86 10.51 -10.99
N LEU A 79 -8.38 9.28 -11.23
CA LEU A 79 -8.19 8.78 -12.60
C LEU A 79 -9.52 8.56 -13.32
N ALA A 80 -10.50 7.94 -12.67
CA ALA A 80 -11.85 7.77 -13.22
C ALA A 80 -12.45 9.13 -13.62
N LEU A 81 -12.35 10.11 -12.73
CA LEU A 81 -12.75 11.48 -13.00
C LEU A 81 -12.05 12.07 -14.22
N ALA A 82 -10.72 11.92 -14.32
CA ALA A 82 -9.96 12.40 -15.48
C ALA A 82 -10.48 11.80 -16.79
N LYS A 83 -10.76 10.50 -16.81
CA LYS A 83 -11.34 9.81 -17.98
C LYS A 83 -12.73 10.34 -18.32
N ILE A 84 -13.64 10.46 -17.33
CA ILE A 84 -15.00 11.00 -17.52
C ILE A 84 -14.96 12.42 -18.10
N MET A 85 -14.07 13.27 -17.59
CA MET A 85 -13.99 14.66 -18.03
C MET A 85 -13.41 14.78 -19.44
N VAL A 86 -12.46 13.93 -19.82
CA VAL A 86 -11.96 13.87 -21.20
C VAL A 86 -13.06 13.42 -22.15
N GLU A 87 -13.83 12.40 -21.79
CA GLU A 87 -14.95 11.91 -22.60
C GLU A 87 -16.07 12.95 -22.75
N LYS A 88 -16.44 13.65 -21.66
CA LYS A 88 -17.42 14.75 -21.72
C LYS A 88 -16.97 15.93 -22.57
N ASN A 89 -15.66 16.17 -22.63
CA ASN A 89 -15.06 17.22 -23.44
C ASN A 89 -14.50 16.66 -24.77
N ALA A 90 -14.99 15.51 -25.23
CA ALA A 90 -14.57 14.89 -26.49
C ALA A 90 -14.65 15.88 -27.67
N ASP A 91 -15.66 16.75 -27.68
CA ASP A 91 -15.84 17.81 -28.68
C ASP A 91 -14.67 18.79 -28.77
N MET A 92 -13.99 19.06 -27.65
CA MET A 92 -12.76 19.87 -27.63
C MET A 92 -11.62 19.18 -28.41
N TYR A 93 -11.66 17.85 -28.46
CA TYR A 93 -10.76 17.01 -29.21
C TYR A 93 -11.36 16.62 -30.58
N SER A 94 -12.47 17.19 -31.06
CA SER A 94 -13.12 16.79 -32.32
C SER A 94 -12.57 17.48 -33.58
N CYS A 95 -11.42 18.15 -33.51
CA CYS A 95 -10.78 18.70 -34.71
C CYS A 95 -10.17 17.56 -35.56
N PRO A 96 -10.28 17.57 -36.90
CA PRO A 96 -9.56 16.61 -37.72
C PRO A 96 -8.06 16.65 -37.39
N PRO A 97 -7.43 15.48 -37.16
CA PRO A 97 -7.88 14.14 -37.56
C PRO A 97 -8.41 13.26 -36.42
N PHE A 98 -8.82 13.84 -35.29
CA PHE A 98 -9.34 13.05 -34.18
C PHE A 98 -10.68 12.39 -34.57
N ASN A 99 -10.71 11.06 -34.51
CA ASN A 99 -11.97 10.33 -34.54
C ASN A 99 -12.43 10.14 -33.08
N VAL A 100 -13.56 10.77 -32.73
CA VAL A 100 -14.21 10.65 -31.41
C VAL A 100 -14.41 9.19 -31.00
N ASP A 101 -14.65 8.30 -31.97
CA ASP A 101 -14.80 6.85 -31.76
C ASP A 101 -13.54 6.17 -31.19
N ASN A 102 -12.38 6.84 -31.24
CA ASN A 102 -11.11 6.32 -30.74
C ASN A 102 -10.76 6.85 -29.33
N ILE A 103 -11.46 7.85 -28.81
CA ILE A 103 -11.17 8.41 -27.48
C ILE A 103 -11.47 7.36 -26.40
N SER A 104 -12.66 6.77 -26.38
CA SER A 104 -13.02 5.76 -25.37
C SER A 104 -12.11 4.52 -25.45
N LYS A 105 -11.68 4.11 -26.67
CA LYS A 105 -10.68 3.04 -26.87
C LYS A 105 -9.27 3.42 -26.41
N SER A 106 -8.92 4.70 -26.47
CA SER A 106 -7.65 5.18 -25.91
C SER A 106 -7.74 5.27 -24.40
N LEU A 107 -8.90 5.65 -23.85
CA LEU A 107 -9.11 5.84 -22.42
C LEU A 107 -8.89 4.57 -21.58
N VAL A 108 -9.13 3.39 -22.17
CA VAL A 108 -8.88 2.10 -21.50
C VAL A 108 -7.39 1.77 -21.37
N THR A 109 -6.51 2.43 -22.14
CA THR A 109 -5.06 2.22 -22.06
C THR A 109 -4.39 2.97 -20.90
N PHE A 110 -5.01 4.04 -20.39
CA PHE A 110 -4.51 4.76 -19.23
C PHE A 110 -4.82 3.97 -17.96
N SER A 111 -3.78 3.59 -17.23
CA SER A 111 -3.95 2.78 -16.02
C SER A 111 -2.85 3.07 -15.00
N TRP A 112 -3.15 2.74 -13.75
CA TRP A 112 -2.15 2.60 -12.72
C TRP A 112 -1.49 1.23 -12.85
N ALA A 113 -0.16 1.19 -12.76
CA ALA A 113 0.58 -0.01 -12.42
C ALA A 113 1.12 0.11 -10.99
N TYR A 114 1.42 -1.04 -10.39
CA TYR A 114 1.69 -1.14 -8.96
C TYR A 114 2.95 -1.91 -8.70
N GLU A 115 3.64 -1.55 -7.63
CA GLU A 115 4.87 -2.21 -7.15
C GLU A 115 5.86 -2.42 -8.30
N GLN A 116 6.04 -1.38 -9.12
CA GLN A 116 6.85 -1.46 -10.34
C GLN A 116 8.31 -1.17 -10.02
N HIS A 117 9.17 -2.04 -10.52
CA HIS A 117 10.61 -1.91 -10.43
C HIS A 117 11.11 -1.02 -11.57
N ILE A 118 11.79 0.07 -11.23
CA ILE A 118 12.45 0.99 -12.17
C ILE A 118 13.95 0.77 -12.04
N CYS A 119 14.60 0.34 -13.13
CA CYS A 119 16.01 -0.04 -13.15
C CYS A 119 16.78 0.70 -14.27
N LEU A 120 18.11 0.79 -14.12
CA LEU A 120 19.01 1.28 -15.18
C LEU A 120 19.39 0.13 -16.14
N PRO A 121 19.17 0.28 -17.46
CA PRO A 121 19.53 -0.75 -18.46
C PRO A 121 21.02 -1.11 -18.48
N ASP A 122 21.90 -0.13 -18.26
CA ASP A 122 23.36 -0.29 -18.39
C ASP A 122 24.00 -1.06 -17.22
N THR A 123 23.25 -1.30 -16.13
CA THR A 123 23.77 -1.99 -14.94
C THR A 123 23.63 -3.52 -14.98
N PHE A 124 23.07 -4.08 -16.06
CA PHE A 124 22.97 -5.54 -16.22
C PHE A 124 24.31 -6.21 -16.56
N GLN A 125 25.29 -5.47 -17.10
CA GLN A 125 26.56 -6.04 -17.58
C GLN A 125 27.76 -5.82 -16.64
N SER A 126 27.64 -4.97 -15.62
CA SER A 126 28.69 -4.75 -14.63
C SER A 126 28.28 -5.36 -13.28
N GLU A 127 29.04 -6.35 -12.81
CA GLU A 127 28.89 -6.89 -11.47
C GLU A 127 29.18 -5.80 -10.43
N GLY A 128 28.12 -5.13 -9.94
CA GLY A 128 28.23 -4.25 -8.79
C GLY A 128 27.30 -3.03 -8.83
N LYS A 129 26.16 -3.17 -8.14
CA LYS A 129 25.16 -2.13 -7.79
C LYS A 129 24.20 -1.74 -8.92
N ILE A 130 23.18 -2.57 -9.10
CA ILE A 130 21.94 -2.16 -9.78
C ILE A 130 21.28 -1.07 -8.91
N LEU A 131 21.08 0.13 -9.48
CA LEU A 131 20.16 1.11 -8.90
C LEU A 131 18.75 0.72 -9.31
N GLU A 132 18.03 0.19 -8.34
CA GLU A 132 16.63 -0.23 -8.45
C GLU A 132 15.79 0.57 -7.47
N CYS A 133 14.67 1.11 -7.95
CA CYS A 133 13.65 1.71 -7.11
C CYS A 133 12.32 1.00 -7.35
N VAL A 134 11.59 0.69 -6.28
CA VAL A 134 10.22 0.20 -6.37
C VAL A 134 9.28 1.37 -6.15
N ALA A 135 8.45 1.67 -7.14
CA ALA A 135 7.38 2.64 -7.02
C ALA A 135 6.08 1.92 -6.64
N ASP A 136 5.35 2.44 -5.65
CA ASP A 136 4.06 1.87 -5.25
C ASP A 136 3.02 2.02 -6.37
N TYR A 137 3.02 3.17 -7.06
CA TYR A 137 2.14 3.44 -8.19
C TYR A 137 2.88 4.15 -9.31
N ILE A 138 2.65 3.74 -10.55
CA ILE A 138 3.07 4.47 -11.76
C ILE A 138 1.86 4.67 -12.64
N PHE A 139 1.62 5.90 -13.07
CA PHE A 139 0.58 6.19 -14.05
C PHE A 139 1.13 6.00 -15.45
N TRP A 140 0.64 5.00 -16.17
CA TRP A 140 1.00 4.78 -17.58
C TRP A 140 -0.03 5.44 -18.47
N TYR A 141 0.43 6.33 -19.34
CA TYR A 141 -0.39 6.90 -20.41
C TYR A 141 -0.07 6.30 -21.79
N GLY A 142 0.89 5.38 -21.84
CA GLY A 142 1.27 4.69 -23.05
C GLY A 142 2.13 3.49 -22.75
N GLU A 143 3.10 3.19 -23.62
CA GLU A 143 3.87 1.96 -23.50
C GLU A 143 4.90 2.01 -22.36
N ALA A 144 4.85 1.04 -21.45
CA ALA A 144 5.76 0.93 -20.32
C ALA A 144 7.22 0.72 -20.76
N SER A 145 7.45 0.01 -21.86
CA SER A 145 8.78 -0.19 -22.47
C SER A 145 9.46 1.13 -22.88
N ASN A 146 8.66 2.12 -23.29
CA ASN A 146 9.12 3.46 -23.64
C ASN A 146 9.09 4.44 -22.46
N LEU A 147 8.75 3.94 -21.26
CA LEU A 147 8.54 4.74 -20.06
C LEU A 147 7.57 5.90 -20.30
N GLU A 148 6.46 5.65 -21.00
CA GLU A 148 5.39 6.64 -21.23
C GLU A 148 4.53 6.85 -19.97
N THR A 149 5.14 7.49 -18.97
CA THR A 149 4.54 7.89 -17.70
C THR A 149 4.79 9.37 -17.44
N ASN A 150 3.97 10.05 -16.67
CA ASN A 150 4.31 11.39 -16.17
C ASN A 150 4.17 11.48 -14.66
N LEU A 151 3.81 10.38 -13.98
CA LEU A 151 3.53 10.41 -12.55
C LEU A 151 3.95 9.11 -11.87
N ILE A 152 4.78 9.27 -10.85
CA ILE A 152 5.19 8.22 -9.90
C ILE A 152 4.63 8.59 -8.53
N VAL A 153 4.07 7.61 -7.81
CA VAL A 153 3.59 7.78 -6.44
C VAL A 153 4.26 6.76 -5.53
N ILE A 154 4.81 7.23 -4.41
CA ILE A 154 5.33 6.39 -3.33
C ILE A 154 4.50 6.64 -2.08
N ARG A 155 4.09 5.56 -1.42
CA ARG A 155 3.32 5.60 -0.19
C ARG A 155 4.25 5.64 1.01
N ALA A 156 4.04 6.61 1.88
CA ALA A 156 4.72 6.68 3.17
C ALA A 156 3.95 5.86 4.22
N GLU A 157 4.66 4.94 4.90
CA GLU A 157 4.11 4.19 6.04
C GLU A 157 4.03 5.03 7.32
N LYS A 158 4.78 6.14 7.37
CA LYS A 158 4.89 7.07 8.50
C LYS A 158 4.48 8.48 8.05
N PRO A 159 4.31 9.43 8.98
CA PRO A 159 4.29 10.85 8.64
C PRO A 159 5.43 11.18 7.67
N VAL A 160 5.12 11.99 6.65
CA VAL A 160 6.07 12.29 5.59
C VAL A 160 7.16 13.16 6.17
N ASP A 161 8.39 12.64 6.25
CA ASP A 161 9.55 13.39 6.72
C ASP A 161 10.35 13.99 5.55
N LYS A 162 11.32 14.85 5.87
CA LYS A 162 12.17 15.55 4.89
C LYS A 162 13.08 14.60 4.09
N TYR A 163 13.30 13.37 4.51
CA TYR A 163 14.20 12.45 3.80
C TYR A 163 13.44 11.48 2.90
N GLN A 164 12.16 11.24 3.19
CA GLN A 164 11.35 10.30 2.42
C GLN A 164 11.06 10.78 0.99
N TYR A 165 11.10 12.08 0.68
CA TYR A 165 10.91 12.53 -0.71
C TYR A 165 12.10 12.19 -1.63
N LEU A 166 13.27 11.84 -1.08
CA LEU A 166 14.45 11.42 -1.86
C LEU A 166 14.18 10.14 -2.64
N SER A 167 13.36 9.21 -2.11
CA SER A 167 13.00 7.98 -2.83
C SER A 167 12.20 8.28 -4.09
N VAL A 168 11.29 9.24 -4.02
CA VAL A 168 10.51 9.69 -5.18
C VAL A 168 11.41 10.38 -6.20
N LEU A 169 12.28 11.28 -5.76
CA LEU A 169 13.25 11.93 -6.65
C LEU A 169 14.17 10.91 -7.32
N ALA A 170 14.63 9.88 -6.60
CA ALA A 170 15.43 8.80 -7.17
C ALA A 170 14.66 8.08 -8.29
N ALA A 171 13.40 7.71 -8.05
CA ALA A 171 12.55 7.08 -9.05
C ALA A 171 12.34 7.98 -10.28
N MET A 172 12.07 9.27 -10.07
CA MET A 172 11.88 10.25 -11.15
C MET A 172 13.15 10.40 -11.99
N SER A 173 14.32 10.49 -11.36
CA SER A 173 15.61 10.60 -12.05
C SER A 173 15.94 9.36 -12.87
N LEU A 174 15.61 8.16 -12.37
CA LEU A 174 15.78 6.92 -13.14
C LEU A 174 14.93 6.92 -14.41
N VAL A 175 13.67 7.35 -14.30
CA VAL A 175 12.77 7.49 -15.46
C VAL A 175 13.31 8.51 -16.47
N GLN A 176 13.73 9.69 -16.00
CA GLN A 176 14.26 10.74 -16.86
C GLN A 176 15.56 10.32 -17.56
N HIS A 177 16.48 9.68 -16.84
CA HIS A 177 17.71 9.15 -17.41
C HIS A 177 17.44 8.14 -18.54
N ASN A 178 16.53 7.20 -18.30
CA ASN A 178 16.16 6.20 -19.30
C ASN A 178 15.46 6.83 -20.54
N ARG A 179 14.70 7.92 -20.36
CA ARG A 179 14.11 8.69 -21.48
C ARG A 179 15.15 9.46 -22.27
N ASN A 180 16.11 10.08 -21.60
CA ASN A 180 17.19 10.84 -22.25
C ASN A 180 17.98 9.93 -23.19
N LYS A 181 18.28 8.69 -22.76
CA LYS A 181 18.97 7.70 -23.59
C LYS A 181 18.19 7.23 -24.81
N THR A 182 16.87 7.23 -24.74
CA THR A 182 15.98 6.78 -25.82
C THR A 182 15.50 7.93 -26.70
N GLY A 183 16.00 9.16 -26.51
CA GLY A 183 15.64 10.34 -27.30
C GLY A 183 14.31 10.98 -26.93
N ASN A 184 13.66 10.54 -25.84
CA ASN A 184 12.37 11.02 -25.34
C ASN A 184 12.50 11.97 -24.13
N GLY A 185 13.70 12.52 -23.91
CA GLY A 185 14.13 13.21 -22.68
C GLY A 185 13.55 14.59 -22.38
N ALA A 186 12.84 15.21 -23.33
CA ALA A 186 12.43 16.61 -23.22
C ALA A 186 11.29 16.86 -22.20
N GLN A 187 10.70 15.81 -21.62
CA GLN A 187 9.47 15.88 -20.85
C GLN A 187 9.74 15.73 -19.34
N GLY A 188 9.21 16.68 -18.55
CA GLY A 188 9.28 16.60 -17.09
C GLY A 188 8.45 15.45 -16.51
N THR A 189 8.78 15.06 -15.29
CA THR A 189 8.10 13.97 -14.56
C THR A 189 7.56 14.49 -13.24
N TYR A 190 6.34 14.09 -12.88
CA TYR A 190 5.76 14.35 -11.57
C TYR A 190 6.02 13.18 -10.61
N GLY A 191 6.17 13.51 -9.35
CA GLY A 191 6.31 12.58 -8.24
C GLY A 191 5.36 12.94 -7.12
N ILE A 192 4.85 11.96 -6.39
CA ILE A 192 4.07 12.17 -5.17
C ILE A 192 4.62 11.26 -4.08
N ILE A 193 4.84 11.82 -2.89
CA ILE A 193 4.93 11.01 -1.67
C ILE A 193 3.74 11.32 -0.76
N THR A 194 3.07 10.28 -0.28
CA THR A 194 1.88 10.46 0.55
C THR A 194 1.62 9.33 1.55
N ASN A 195 1.12 9.70 2.72
CA ASN A 195 0.49 8.77 3.67
C ASN A 195 -1.05 8.90 3.63
N GLY A 196 -1.63 9.38 2.54
CA GLY A 196 -3.07 9.62 2.39
C GLY A 196 -3.61 10.85 3.12
N PHE A 197 -2.87 11.44 4.07
CA PHE A 197 -3.21 12.70 4.72
C PHE A 197 -2.27 13.84 4.30
N GLU A 198 -0.98 13.60 4.34
CA GLU A 198 0.04 14.51 3.82
C GLU A 198 0.38 14.11 2.38
N TRP A 199 0.45 15.09 1.49
CA TRP A 199 0.72 14.91 0.07
C TRP A 199 1.80 15.88 -0.34
N VAL A 200 2.98 15.37 -0.68
CA VAL A 200 4.06 16.19 -1.23
C VAL A 200 4.18 15.87 -2.71
N PHE A 201 3.82 16.85 -3.52
CA PHE A 201 3.97 16.82 -4.97
C PHE A 201 5.35 17.32 -5.34
N LEU A 202 5.98 16.63 -6.28
CA LEU A 202 7.29 16.94 -6.84
C LEU A 202 7.16 17.04 -8.35
N TYR A 203 7.93 17.91 -8.95
CA TYR A 203 8.06 18.01 -10.40
C TYR A 203 9.54 18.14 -10.74
N LEU A 204 10.05 17.25 -11.59
CA LEU A 204 11.42 17.27 -12.09
C LEU A 204 11.37 17.65 -13.57
N ASN A 205 11.97 18.79 -13.92
CA ASN A 205 11.98 19.30 -15.29
C ASN A 205 13.08 18.66 -16.14
N SER A 206 13.11 18.98 -17.45
CA SER A 206 14.13 18.45 -18.37
C SER A 206 15.56 18.89 -18.07
N GLN A 207 15.74 19.93 -17.26
CA GLN A 207 17.03 20.42 -16.76
C GLN A 207 17.43 19.79 -15.40
N ASN A 208 16.76 18.72 -14.98
CA ASN A 208 16.94 18.06 -13.67
C ASN A 208 16.74 19.02 -12.47
N GLN A 209 15.95 20.07 -12.64
CA GLN A 209 15.58 20.95 -11.55
C GLN A 209 14.24 20.50 -10.96
N TYR A 210 14.18 20.35 -9.64
CA TYR A 210 12.96 19.93 -8.97
C TYR A 210 12.22 21.09 -8.28
N SER A 211 10.90 21.02 -8.28
CA SER A 211 10.00 21.87 -7.53
C SER A 211 9.13 21.02 -6.62
N SER A 212 8.64 21.56 -5.51
CA SER A 212 7.76 20.85 -4.58
C SER A 212 6.55 21.65 -4.13
N LEU A 213 5.45 20.96 -3.82
CA LEU A 213 4.24 21.50 -3.18
C LEU A 213 3.76 20.53 -2.10
N SER A 214 3.65 20.99 -0.85
CA SER A 214 3.09 20.18 0.24
C SER A 214 1.66 20.60 0.56
N LEU A 215 0.76 19.62 0.58
CA LEU A 215 -0.65 19.79 0.94
C LEU A 215 -1.02 18.82 2.06
N ASN A 216 -1.97 19.23 2.91
CA ASN A 216 -2.47 18.41 4.01
C ASN A 216 -3.98 18.29 3.95
N TRP A 217 -4.47 17.05 3.86
CA TRP A 217 -5.88 16.74 3.74
C TRP A 217 -6.72 17.28 4.90
N MET A 218 -6.18 17.25 6.13
CA MET A 218 -6.89 17.65 7.35
C MET A 218 -7.04 19.17 7.48
N ASN A 219 -6.18 19.95 6.83
CA ASN A 219 -6.21 21.42 6.89
C ASN A 219 -7.16 22.01 5.83
N ASP A 220 -8.28 21.34 5.58
CA ASP A 220 -9.29 21.71 4.57
C ASP A 220 -8.74 21.85 3.13
N GLN A 221 -7.70 21.09 2.79
CA GLN A 221 -7.13 21.05 1.43
C GLN A 221 -7.48 19.80 0.58
N PRO A 222 -8.58 19.04 0.81
CA PRO A 222 -8.86 17.86 -0.02
C PRO A 222 -9.15 18.24 -1.47
N LYS A 223 -9.80 19.39 -1.70
CA LYS A 223 -10.05 19.92 -3.05
C LYS A 223 -8.74 20.24 -3.76
N ALA A 224 -7.79 20.87 -3.08
CA ALA A 224 -6.49 21.21 -3.68
C ALA A 224 -5.69 19.96 -4.07
N ILE A 225 -5.69 18.93 -3.23
CA ILE A 225 -5.02 17.65 -3.50
C ILE A 225 -5.63 16.98 -4.73
N VAL A 226 -6.95 16.83 -4.78
CA VAL A 226 -7.63 16.17 -5.90
C VAL A 226 -7.53 16.99 -7.18
N SER A 227 -7.64 18.32 -7.10
CA SER A 227 -7.42 19.21 -8.26
C SER A 227 -6.01 19.11 -8.82
N GLN A 228 -4.98 19.04 -7.96
CA GLN A 228 -3.60 18.91 -8.40
C GLN A 228 -3.35 17.53 -9.04
N LEU A 229 -3.85 16.47 -8.43
CA LEU A 229 -3.75 15.12 -8.98
C LEU A 229 -4.50 15.01 -10.32
N TYR A 230 -5.71 15.54 -10.41
CA TYR A 230 -6.48 15.62 -11.65
C TYR A 230 -5.73 16.37 -12.74
N LYS A 231 -5.13 17.53 -12.43
CA LYS A 231 -4.30 18.30 -13.36
C LYS A 231 -3.19 17.44 -13.95
N ILE A 232 -2.44 16.73 -13.11
CA ILE A 232 -1.31 15.88 -13.51
C ILE A 232 -1.78 14.72 -14.40
N LEU A 233 -2.84 14.01 -13.99
CA LEU A 233 -3.39 12.90 -14.77
C LEU A 233 -3.93 13.36 -16.12
N ASN A 234 -4.67 14.47 -16.14
CA ASN A 234 -5.20 15.04 -17.37
C ASN A 234 -4.07 15.48 -18.32
N GLU A 235 -2.99 16.06 -17.81
CA GLU A 235 -1.80 16.38 -18.62
C GLU A 235 -1.26 15.12 -19.31
N GLY A 236 -1.12 14.01 -18.58
CA GLY A 236 -0.69 12.72 -19.13
C GLY A 236 -1.61 12.18 -20.23
N ILE A 237 -2.92 12.22 -19.98
CA ILE A 237 -3.94 11.81 -20.96
C ILE A 237 -3.87 12.68 -22.21
N THR A 238 -3.87 14.01 -22.05
CA THR A 238 -3.80 14.97 -23.14
C THR A 238 -2.52 14.78 -23.96
N MET A 239 -1.36 14.54 -23.32
CA MET A 239 -0.10 14.30 -24.04
C MET A 239 -0.16 13.07 -24.95
N LYS A 240 -0.79 11.97 -24.50
CA LYS A 240 -0.98 10.79 -25.34
C LYS A 240 -1.94 11.05 -26.49
N LEU A 241 -3.07 11.70 -26.22
CA LEU A 241 -4.08 11.99 -27.23
C LEU A 241 -3.55 12.94 -28.31
N LEU A 242 -2.66 13.88 -27.96
CA LEU A 242 -2.08 14.85 -28.90
C LEU A 242 -0.74 14.42 -29.53
N ARG A 243 -0.20 13.24 -29.19
CA ARG A 243 1.11 12.80 -29.67
C ARG A 243 1.12 12.62 -31.19
N GLY A 244 2.05 13.29 -31.88
CA GLY A 244 2.16 13.29 -33.35
C GLY A 244 1.79 14.61 -34.03
N PHE A 245 1.39 15.64 -33.27
CA PHE A 245 1.13 16.98 -33.77
C PHE A 245 2.20 17.98 -33.31
N GLU A 246 2.72 18.78 -34.23
CA GLU A 246 3.57 19.93 -33.90
C GLU A 246 2.80 20.91 -33.00
N SER A 247 3.49 21.45 -31.99
CA SER A 247 3.02 22.26 -30.86
C SER A 247 2.27 23.57 -31.21
N ARG A 248 1.91 23.80 -32.48
CA ARG A 248 1.19 24.98 -32.97
C ARG A 248 -0.30 25.02 -32.61
N TRP A 249 -0.89 23.92 -32.15
CA TRP A 249 -2.34 23.81 -31.97
C TRP A 249 -2.83 23.62 -30.53
N ILE A 250 -1.96 23.68 -29.52
CA ILE A 250 -2.45 23.82 -28.14
C ILE A 250 -3.10 25.21 -28.08
N PRO A 251 -4.43 25.34 -27.95
CA PRO A 251 -5.02 26.66 -27.80
C PRO A 251 -4.51 27.15 -26.46
N SER A 252 -3.59 28.13 -26.49
CA SER A 252 -3.37 28.95 -25.32
C SER A 252 -4.75 29.42 -24.90
N THR A 253 -5.14 29.16 -23.66
CA THR A 253 -6.30 29.77 -23.03
C THR A 253 -6.04 31.28 -22.92
N GLN A 254 -6.12 31.96 -24.07
CA GLN A 254 -5.98 33.39 -24.26
C GLN A 254 -7.38 33.99 -24.30
N ASN A 255 -7.85 34.40 -23.14
CA ASN A 255 -8.52 35.69 -23.04
C ASN A 255 -7.67 36.55 -22.12
N GLN A 256 -6.64 37.19 -22.67
CA GLN A 256 -6.14 38.43 -22.10
C GLN A 256 -6.01 39.49 -23.20
N PRO A 257 -6.58 40.70 -23.00
CA PRO A 257 -6.41 41.81 -23.91
C PRO A 257 -4.96 42.32 -23.84
N LYS A 258 -4.36 42.49 -25.01
CA LYS A 258 -3.00 43.02 -25.18
C LYS A 258 -2.93 44.45 -24.64
N PHE A 259 -2.25 44.65 -23.51
CA PHE A 259 -1.61 45.92 -23.19
C PHE A 259 -0.18 45.86 -23.69
N THR A 260 0.08 46.53 -24.81
CA THR A 260 1.43 46.83 -25.30
C THR A 260 2.07 47.86 -24.37
N ARG A 261 3.25 47.53 -23.84
CA ARG A 261 4.17 48.54 -23.30
C ARG A 261 5.62 48.16 -23.60
N ASN A 262 6.13 48.85 -24.61
CA ASN A 262 7.43 49.53 -24.73
C ASN A 262 8.76 48.75 -24.63
N ASN A 263 9.50 48.86 -25.73
CA ASN A 263 10.85 49.43 -25.87
C ASN A 263 12.06 48.90 -25.10
N THR A 264 13.14 48.91 -25.88
CA THR A 264 14.56 49.20 -25.59
C THR A 264 15.43 48.11 -24.98
N ASP A 265 16.21 47.49 -25.87
CA ASP A 265 17.68 47.60 -25.94
C ASP A 265 18.44 47.71 -24.61
N SER A 266 19.31 46.73 -24.37
CA SER A 266 20.74 47.00 -24.15
C SER A 266 21.54 45.70 -24.19
N ASP A 267 22.38 45.60 -25.21
CA ASP A 267 23.62 44.83 -25.21
C ASP A 267 24.54 45.27 -24.07
N ILE A 268 25.40 44.36 -23.58
CA ILE A 268 26.85 44.56 -23.37
C ILE A 268 27.52 43.21 -23.10
N ASN A 269 28.54 42.93 -23.92
CA ASN A 269 29.51 41.85 -23.85
C ASN A 269 30.39 41.92 -22.58
N THR A 270 30.90 40.77 -22.11
CA THR A 270 32.33 40.65 -21.74
C THR A 270 32.79 39.19 -21.78
N GLU A 271 33.70 38.89 -22.73
CA GLU A 271 34.61 37.74 -22.72
C GLU A 271 35.75 37.98 -21.72
N LEU A 272 36.26 36.91 -21.09
CA LEU A 272 37.68 36.79 -20.72
C LEU A 272 38.04 35.34 -20.40
N ASP A 273 38.94 34.81 -21.24
CA ASP A 273 39.74 33.59 -21.05
C ASP A 273 40.65 33.68 -19.82
N GLN A 274 41.00 32.52 -19.22
CA GLN A 274 42.38 32.00 -19.26
C GLN A 274 42.57 30.73 -18.41
N ASP A 275 43.38 29.85 -18.98
CA ASP A 275 43.88 28.56 -18.51
C ASP A 275 44.59 28.58 -17.15
N THR A 276 44.63 27.41 -16.50
CA THR A 276 45.89 26.86 -15.96
C THR A 276 45.79 25.34 -15.77
N ASP A 277 46.71 24.64 -16.44
CA ASP A 277 47.12 23.25 -16.21
C ASP A 277 47.70 23.03 -14.79
N SER A 278 47.54 21.82 -14.25
CA SER A 278 48.63 21.16 -13.52
C SER A 278 48.39 19.65 -13.37
N ASP A 279 49.17 18.86 -14.12
CA ASP A 279 49.46 17.44 -13.88
C ASP A 279 50.30 17.24 -12.61
N PHE A 280 50.15 16.11 -11.89
CA PHE A 280 51.25 15.24 -11.43
C PHE A 280 50.78 13.99 -10.62
N TYR A 281 51.14 12.79 -11.13
CA TYR A 281 51.55 11.50 -10.48
C TYR A 281 50.65 10.82 -9.42
N SER A 282 50.51 9.50 -9.31
CA SER A 282 51.34 8.36 -9.73
C SER A 282 50.55 7.03 -9.69
N ASP A 283 50.97 6.11 -10.56
CA ASP A 283 50.72 4.66 -10.53
C ASP A 283 50.99 4.00 -9.17
N ILE A 284 50.13 3.06 -8.77
CA ILE A 284 50.53 1.86 -8.02
C ILE A 284 49.73 0.67 -8.56
N ASP A 285 50.42 -0.17 -9.32
CA ASP A 285 50.10 -1.58 -9.57
C ASP A 285 50.36 -2.40 -8.29
N SER A 286 49.45 -3.31 -7.94
CA SER A 286 49.86 -4.57 -7.31
C SER A 286 48.78 -5.64 -7.43
N ASN A 287 49.19 -6.73 -8.07
CA ASN A 287 48.51 -7.99 -8.28
C ASN A 287 48.08 -8.74 -7.00
N THR A 288 47.21 -9.72 -7.26
CA THR A 288 47.18 -11.11 -6.76
C THR A 288 46.32 -11.54 -5.56
N GLU A 289 45.61 -12.65 -5.83
CA GLU A 289 45.25 -13.78 -4.96
C GLU A 289 43.86 -13.86 -4.29
N ASP A 290 42.94 -14.44 -5.08
CA ASP A 290 42.20 -15.68 -4.80
C ASP A 290 42.28 -16.25 -3.36
N THR A 291 41.18 -16.15 -2.61
CA THR A 291 40.93 -17.03 -1.45
C THR A 291 39.44 -17.38 -1.35
N THR A 292 39.10 -18.50 -1.97
CA THR A 292 37.88 -19.28 -1.74
C THR A 292 37.97 -20.04 -0.40
N SER A 293 37.62 -19.40 0.72
CA SER A 293 36.99 -20.06 1.89
C SER A 293 36.70 -19.05 3.02
N GLY A 294 35.44 -18.68 3.25
CA GLY A 294 35.18 -17.68 4.28
C GLY A 294 33.73 -17.26 4.49
N PHE A 295 32.77 -18.19 4.54
CA PHE A 295 31.37 -17.83 4.80
C PHE A 295 30.81 -18.26 6.16
N THR A 296 31.59 -18.90 7.04
CA THR A 296 31.11 -19.42 8.34
C THR A 296 31.57 -18.64 9.57
N THR A 297 32.58 -17.77 9.49
CA THR A 297 33.16 -17.06 10.65
C THR A 297 32.50 -15.72 10.98
N ALA A 298 31.85 -15.04 10.02
CA ALA A 298 31.31 -13.69 10.21
C ALA A 298 30.20 -13.56 11.29
N LYS A 299 29.54 -14.66 11.67
CA LYS A 299 28.31 -14.59 12.49
C LYS A 299 28.53 -14.41 14.00
N MET A 300 29.78 -14.45 14.49
CA MET A 300 30.13 -14.32 15.92
C MET A 300 31.17 -13.24 16.23
N ASP A 301 31.54 -12.41 15.24
CA ASP A 301 32.60 -11.41 15.41
C ASP A 301 32.30 -10.36 16.48
N TRP A 302 31.03 -10.08 16.76
CA TRP A 302 30.67 -9.17 17.84
C TRP A 302 30.92 -9.79 19.23
N LEU A 303 30.65 -11.09 19.40
CA LEU A 303 30.86 -11.81 20.65
C LEU A 303 32.36 -11.99 20.94
N ASN A 304 33.14 -12.31 19.91
CA ASN A 304 34.60 -12.38 20.01
C ASN A 304 35.21 -11.00 20.34
N ARG A 305 34.68 -9.92 19.76
CA ARG A 305 35.08 -8.54 20.09
C ARG A 305 34.70 -8.16 21.52
N LEU A 306 33.54 -8.59 22.00
CA LEU A 306 33.08 -8.36 23.37
C LEU A 306 33.95 -9.13 24.37
N GLU A 307 34.18 -10.43 24.15
CA GLU A 307 35.05 -11.26 25.00
C GLU A 307 36.46 -10.67 25.10
N LYS A 308 37.05 -10.23 23.97
CA LYS A 308 38.38 -9.59 23.97
C LYS A 308 38.40 -8.31 24.80
N LYS A 309 37.34 -7.50 24.76
CA LYS A 309 37.21 -6.29 25.59
C LYS A 309 36.98 -6.59 27.06
N VAL A 310 36.16 -7.59 27.38
CA VAL A 310 35.91 -7.97 28.77
C VAL A 310 37.19 -8.55 29.37
N LYS A 311 37.88 -9.48 28.70
CA LYS A 311 39.15 -10.05 29.15
C LYS A 311 40.26 -9.02 29.34
N SER A 312 40.33 -8.00 28.48
CA SER A 312 41.32 -6.91 28.63
C SER A 312 41.02 -5.98 29.81
N LEU A 313 39.76 -5.91 30.27
CA LEU A 313 39.37 -5.23 31.49
C LEU A 313 39.64 -6.10 32.72
N THR A 314 39.32 -7.39 32.68
CA THR A 314 39.52 -8.31 33.80
C THR A 314 40.99 -8.51 34.15
N THR A 315 41.86 -8.59 33.13
CA THR A 315 43.33 -8.69 33.32
C THR A 315 43.94 -7.48 34.02
N ARG A 316 43.31 -6.30 33.94
CA ARG A 316 43.74 -5.10 34.69
C ARG A 316 43.41 -5.16 36.17
N VAL A 317 42.41 -5.96 36.55
CA VAL A 317 41.93 -6.12 37.93
C VAL A 317 42.75 -7.18 38.69
N LYS A 318 43.53 -8.02 38.00
CA LYS A 318 44.37 -9.09 38.57
C LYS A 318 43.62 -10.04 39.52
N ASP A 319 42.38 -10.36 39.18
CA ASP A 319 41.56 -11.31 39.92
C ASP A 319 41.37 -12.60 39.10
N ASP A 320 42.11 -13.64 39.47
CA ASP A 320 42.09 -14.95 38.81
C ASP A 320 40.77 -15.70 38.97
N LYS A 321 39.95 -15.33 39.97
CA LYS A 321 38.62 -15.91 40.17
C LYS A 321 37.62 -15.28 39.19
N LEU A 322 37.64 -13.95 39.08
CA LEU A 322 36.80 -13.22 38.13
C LEU A 322 37.10 -13.61 36.68
N GLN A 323 38.38 -13.83 36.35
CA GLN A 323 38.79 -14.23 35.00
C GLN A 323 38.23 -15.62 34.62
N ARG A 324 38.21 -16.56 35.56
CA ARG A 324 37.58 -17.88 35.36
C ARG A 324 36.07 -17.81 35.20
N GLU A 325 35.38 -17.02 36.02
CA GLU A 325 33.92 -16.85 35.91
C GLU A 325 33.52 -16.24 34.55
N VAL A 326 34.33 -15.29 34.04
CA VAL A 326 34.13 -14.71 32.71
C VAL A 326 34.35 -15.74 31.60
N ASP A 327 35.41 -16.56 31.69
CA ASP A 327 35.69 -17.62 30.73
C ASP A 327 34.59 -18.69 30.69
N GLU A 328 34.10 -19.08 31.86
CA GLU A 328 32.97 -20.01 32.01
C GLU A 328 31.69 -19.44 31.41
N ALA A 329 31.38 -18.15 31.64
CA ALA A 329 30.22 -17.49 31.08
C ALA A 329 30.24 -17.42 29.54
N PHE A 330 31.39 -17.08 28.93
CA PHE A 330 31.52 -17.08 27.46
C PHE A 330 31.48 -18.49 26.87
N THR A 331 32.00 -19.48 27.59
CA THR A 331 31.93 -20.89 27.18
C THR A 331 30.50 -21.41 27.26
N ALA A 332 29.75 -21.06 28.31
CA ALA A 332 28.34 -21.37 28.44
C ALA A 332 27.51 -20.70 27.33
N ALA A 333 27.75 -19.41 27.04
CA ALA A 333 27.06 -18.69 25.96
C ALA A 333 27.34 -19.32 24.57
N ARG A 334 28.57 -19.79 24.32
CA ARG A 334 28.90 -20.54 23.09
C ARG A 334 28.22 -21.90 23.04
N ARG A 335 28.16 -22.61 24.16
CA ARG A 335 27.48 -23.91 24.27
C ARG A 335 25.99 -23.75 24.02
N GLU A 336 25.33 -22.80 24.68
CA GLU A 336 23.92 -22.48 24.46
C GLU A 336 23.64 -22.09 23.01
N SER A 337 24.53 -21.29 22.40
CA SER A 337 24.41 -20.90 20.99
C SER A 337 24.62 -22.07 20.00
N GLN A 338 25.49 -23.02 20.33
CA GLN A 338 25.70 -24.23 19.54
C GLN A 338 24.58 -25.25 19.74
N GLU A 339 24.03 -25.35 20.94
CA GLU A 339 22.84 -26.15 21.25
C GLU A 339 21.59 -25.58 20.56
N THR A 340 21.49 -24.25 20.37
CA THR A 340 20.41 -23.66 19.55
C THR A 340 20.53 -23.97 18.05
N LYS A 341 21.71 -24.37 17.55
CA LYS A 341 21.86 -24.85 16.16
C LYS A 341 21.26 -26.25 15.94
N ALA A 342 20.97 -27.00 16.99
CA ALA A 342 20.64 -28.42 16.87
C ALA A 342 19.22 -28.72 16.32
N LEU A 343 18.29 -27.75 16.24
CA LEU A 343 16.96 -27.97 15.66
C LEU A 343 16.40 -26.69 15.00
N VAL A 344 17.02 -26.21 13.92
CA VAL A 344 16.36 -25.19 13.10
C VAL A 344 15.20 -25.85 12.36
N VAL A 345 13.99 -25.67 12.88
CA VAL A 345 12.76 -26.10 12.21
C VAL A 345 12.66 -25.32 10.89
N PRO A 346 12.61 -25.98 9.73
CA PRO A 346 12.52 -25.30 8.45
C PRO A 346 11.23 -24.47 8.34
N SER A 347 11.33 -23.34 7.64
CA SER A 347 10.19 -22.52 7.25
C SER A 347 9.52 -23.10 6.01
N LEU A 348 8.19 -23.07 5.97
CA LEU A 348 7.38 -23.41 4.78
C LEU A 348 6.39 -22.27 4.55
N ALA A 349 6.38 -21.68 3.36
CA ALA A 349 5.43 -20.62 3.05
C ALA A 349 4.03 -21.20 2.82
N VAL A 350 2.99 -20.45 3.20
CA VAL A 350 1.59 -20.85 2.97
C VAL A 350 1.30 -21.13 1.49
N THR A 351 1.92 -20.38 0.58
CA THR A 351 1.78 -20.54 -0.88
C THR A 351 2.47 -21.80 -1.43
N GLU A 352 3.37 -22.43 -0.66
CA GLU A 352 4.08 -23.64 -1.07
C GLU A 352 3.31 -24.92 -0.73
N ILE A 353 2.21 -24.84 0.02
CA ILE A 353 1.38 -26.00 0.36
C ILE A 353 0.40 -26.28 -0.78
N PRO A 354 0.52 -27.43 -1.48
CA PRO A 354 -0.41 -27.78 -2.56
C PRO A 354 -1.83 -27.98 -2.05
N ALA A 355 -2.82 -27.65 -2.89
CA ALA A 355 -4.25 -27.75 -2.57
C ALA A 355 -4.64 -29.12 -1.96
N GLN A 356 -4.13 -30.21 -2.52
CA GLN A 356 -4.40 -31.57 -2.08
C GLN A 356 -3.84 -31.90 -0.68
N ASP A 357 -2.86 -31.14 -0.21
CA ASP A 357 -2.21 -31.37 1.08
C ASP A 357 -2.86 -30.53 2.21
N VAL A 358 -3.63 -29.48 1.88
CA VAL A 358 -4.18 -28.53 2.88
C VAL A 358 -5.07 -29.26 3.89
N GLU A 359 -6.07 -30.02 3.42
CA GLU A 359 -7.02 -30.71 4.31
C GLU A 359 -6.28 -31.67 5.26
N LYS A 360 -5.32 -32.44 4.73
CA LYS A 360 -4.51 -33.38 5.52
C LYS A 360 -3.58 -32.69 6.53
N THR A 361 -2.96 -31.57 6.14
CA THR A 361 -1.97 -30.87 6.98
C THR A 361 -2.60 -30.28 8.25
N PHE A 362 -3.85 -29.81 8.12
CA PHE A 362 -4.56 -29.11 9.19
C PHE A 362 -5.69 -29.93 9.84
N ASP A 363 -5.80 -31.22 9.52
CA ASP A 363 -6.85 -32.14 9.99
C ASP A 363 -8.28 -31.67 9.64
N LEU A 364 -8.46 -31.05 8.48
CA LEU A 364 -9.74 -30.51 8.02
C LEU A 364 -10.57 -31.60 7.33
N LYS A 365 -11.89 -31.56 7.52
CA LYS A 365 -12.83 -32.50 6.89
C LYS A 365 -13.88 -31.75 6.08
N ARG A 366 -14.41 -32.33 5.02
CA ARG A 366 -15.53 -31.71 4.29
C ARG A 366 -16.84 -31.88 5.05
N ASN A 367 -17.67 -30.85 5.05
CA ASN A 367 -19.02 -30.91 5.58
C ASN A 367 -19.93 -31.65 4.59
N THR A 368 -20.80 -32.53 5.10
CA THR A 368 -21.72 -33.32 4.30
C THR A 368 -22.96 -32.54 3.88
N ASN A 369 -23.31 -31.45 4.58
CA ASN A 369 -24.53 -30.66 4.34
C ASN A 369 -24.22 -29.16 4.13
N PRO A 370 -23.48 -28.77 3.07
CA PRO A 370 -23.06 -27.38 2.88
C PRO A 370 -24.22 -26.42 2.61
N GLY A 371 -25.31 -26.90 1.99
CA GLY A 371 -26.38 -26.04 1.48
C GLY A 371 -27.22 -25.34 2.55
N GLN A 372 -27.29 -25.83 3.78
CA GLN A 372 -28.05 -25.18 4.87
C GLN A 372 -27.25 -24.05 5.54
N ILE A 373 -25.91 -24.13 5.53
CA ILE A 373 -25.02 -23.21 6.23
C ILE A 373 -25.07 -21.80 5.61
N TRP A 374 -25.15 -21.76 4.29
CA TRP A 374 -25.09 -20.54 3.49
C TRP A 374 -26.48 -19.98 3.16
N GLN A 375 -27.55 -20.52 3.73
CA GLN A 375 -28.86 -19.90 3.59
C GLN A 375 -28.91 -18.58 4.36
N LEU A 376 -29.28 -17.52 3.66
CA LEU A 376 -29.48 -16.18 4.22
C LEU A 376 -30.93 -16.00 4.63
N ARG A 377 -31.14 -15.68 5.90
CA ARG A 377 -32.45 -15.33 6.45
C ARG A 377 -32.88 -13.95 5.93
N PRO A 378 -34.19 -13.64 5.85
CA PRO A 378 -34.66 -12.33 5.39
C PRO A 378 -34.03 -11.16 6.15
N GLU A 379 -33.84 -11.29 7.47
CA GLU A 379 -33.21 -10.28 8.33
C GLU A 379 -31.71 -10.05 8.05
N GLU A 380 -31.04 -11.01 7.42
CA GLU A 380 -29.63 -10.93 7.02
C GLU A 380 -29.46 -10.19 5.68
N ARG A 381 -30.55 -10.01 4.92
CA ARG A 381 -30.56 -9.31 3.63
C ARG A 381 -30.70 -7.80 3.85
N ARG A 382 -29.58 -7.09 3.91
CA ARG A 382 -29.54 -5.64 4.17
C ARG A 382 -29.21 -4.87 2.90
N ALA A 383 -29.96 -3.80 2.61
CA ALA A 383 -29.70 -2.96 1.43
C ALA A 383 -28.25 -2.48 1.35
N ILE A 384 -27.66 -2.56 0.16
CA ILE A 384 -26.34 -2.00 -0.14
C ILE A 384 -26.48 -0.48 -0.26
N PRO A 385 -25.52 0.33 0.24
CA PRO A 385 -25.54 1.77 -0.05
C PRO A 385 -25.43 2.02 -1.56
N ASP A 386 -26.31 2.86 -2.12
CA ASP A 386 -26.31 3.14 -3.56
C ASP A 386 -24.98 3.76 -4.03
N TYR A 387 -24.31 4.52 -3.15
CA TYR A 387 -23.02 5.12 -3.44
C TYR A 387 -21.89 4.08 -3.64
N LEU A 388 -22.00 2.88 -3.06
CA LEU A 388 -21.01 1.82 -3.29
C LEU A 388 -21.00 1.38 -4.75
N ARG A 389 -22.17 1.38 -5.42
CA ARG A 389 -22.22 1.07 -6.86
C ARG A 389 -21.48 2.11 -7.70
N ALA A 390 -21.61 3.40 -7.34
CA ALA A 390 -20.91 4.48 -8.04
C ALA A 390 -19.38 4.35 -7.87
N ILE A 391 -18.91 4.07 -6.66
CA ILE A 391 -17.49 3.84 -6.35
C ILE A 391 -16.91 2.68 -7.16
N LEU A 392 -17.63 1.56 -7.20
CA LEU A 392 -17.18 0.38 -7.94
C LEU A 392 -17.19 0.62 -9.46
N ALA A 393 -18.13 1.42 -9.97
CA ALA A 393 -18.13 1.84 -11.37
C ALA A 393 -16.92 2.75 -11.71
N ASP A 394 -16.57 3.67 -10.83
CA ASP A 394 -15.38 4.53 -10.99
C ASP A 394 -14.09 3.69 -10.99
N TYR A 395 -14.00 2.68 -10.12
CA TYR A 395 -12.92 1.71 -10.18
C TYR A 395 -12.88 1.00 -11.53
N ASP A 396 -13.99 0.44 -11.99
CA ASP A 396 -14.03 -0.27 -13.28
C ASP A 396 -13.56 0.64 -14.44
N LEU A 397 -13.91 1.93 -14.41
CA LEU A 397 -13.43 2.92 -15.37
C LEU A 397 -11.93 3.21 -15.24
N ALA A 398 -11.42 3.34 -14.00
CA ALA A 398 -10.00 3.58 -13.74
C ALA A 398 -9.12 2.41 -14.19
N LEU A 399 -9.61 1.17 -14.08
CA LEU A 399 -8.87 -0.04 -14.46
C LEU A 399 -8.54 -0.09 -15.96
N GLY A 400 -9.51 0.22 -16.82
CA GLY A 400 -9.36 0.05 -18.27
C GLY A 400 -9.10 -1.41 -18.66
N ASP A 401 -8.15 -1.64 -19.57
CA ASP A 401 -7.81 -2.97 -20.11
C ASP A 401 -6.68 -3.68 -19.32
N SER A 402 -6.29 -3.14 -18.16
CA SER A 402 -5.22 -3.76 -17.35
C SER A 402 -5.68 -5.10 -16.78
N THR A 403 -5.06 -6.19 -17.25
CA THR A 403 -5.37 -7.57 -16.85
C THR A 403 -4.67 -8.02 -15.56
N GLN A 404 -3.68 -7.26 -15.10
CA GLN A 404 -2.89 -7.54 -13.90
C GLN A 404 -2.91 -6.34 -12.99
N ASN A 405 -3.76 -6.38 -11.97
CA ASN A 405 -3.83 -5.27 -11.05
C ASN A 405 -4.29 -5.72 -9.66
N GLU A 406 -3.36 -6.38 -8.96
CA GLU A 406 -3.50 -6.77 -7.55
C GLU A 406 -4.03 -5.61 -6.70
N ALA A 407 -3.52 -4.40 -6.91
CA ALA A 407 -3.95 -3.24 -6.14
C ALA A 407 -5.33 -2.67 -6.54
N PHE A 408 -5.80 -2.90 -7.76
CA PHE A 408 -7.20 -2.62 -8.12
C PHE A 408 -8.13 -3.61 -7.43
N ILE A 409 -7.81 -4.91 -7.49
CA ILE A 409 -8.57 -5.97 -6.82
C ILE A 409 -8.72 -5.58 -5.34
N ARG A 410 -7.60 -5.21 -4.73
CA ARG A 410 -7.50 -4.68 -3.38
C ARG A 410 -8.33 -3.44 -3.13
N ALA A 411 -8.22 -2.40 -3.95
CA ALA A 411 -8.99 -1.16 -3.79
C ALA A 411 -10.50 -1.44 -3.82
N ARG A 412 -10.93 -2.37 -4.69
CA ARG A 412 -12.31 -2.82 -4.82
C ARG A 412 -12.77 -3.62 -3.59
N VAL A 413 -11.93 -4.55 -3.11
CA VAL A 413 -12.16 -5.31 -1.87
C VAL A 413 -12.23 -4.37 -0.66
N ASP A 414 -11.31 -3.41 -0.55
CA ASP A 414 -11.27 -2.38 0.50
C ASP A 414 -12.60 -1.60 0.54
N ALA A 415 -13.06 -1.08 -0.61
CA ALA A 415 -14.33 -0.36 -0.66
C ALA A 415 -15.51 -1.23 -0.19
N ILE A 416 -15.57 -2.50 -0.58
CA ILE A 416 -16.63 -3.43 -0.15
C ILE A 416 -16.55 -3.69 1.35
N LEU A 417 -15.38 -4.09 1.86
CA LEU A 417 -15.19 -4.50 3.26
C LEU A 417 -15.36 -3.33 4.24
N LEU A 418 -14.75 -2.18 3.93
CA LEU A 418 -14.75 -1.00 4.80
C LEU A 418 -16.14 -0.35 4.84
N THR A 419 -16.78 -0.17 3.68
CA THR A 419 -18.16 0.34 3.59
C THR A 419 -19.14 -0.56 4.36
N THR A 420 -19.01 -1.88 4.22
CA THR A 420 -19.89 -2.84 4.88
C THR A 420 -19.77 -2.76 6.41
N LEU A 421 -18.54 -2.67 6.94
CA LEU A 421 -18.34 -2.53 8.38
C LEU A 421 -18.77 -1.14 8.91
N ALA A 422 -18.45 -0.08 8.19
CA ALA A 422 -18.85 1.28 8.54
C ALA A 422 -20.38 1.40 8.65
N ARG A 423 -21.11 0.80 7.71
CA ARG A 423 -22.58 0.72 7.78
C ARG A 423 -23.07 0.02 9.04
N LYS A 424 -22.47 -1.13 9.42
CA LYS A 424 -22.82 -1.85 10.66
C LYS A 424 -22.57 -0.99 11.90
N LYS A 425 -21.43 -0.31 11.96
CA LYS A 425 -21.09 0.63 13.04
C LYS A 425 -22.09 1.78 13.13
N ARG A 426 -22.44 2.44 12.01
CA ARG A 426 -23.43 3.54 12.02
C ARG A 426 -24.82 3.09 12.45
N GLN A 427 -25.23 1.87 12.07
CA GLN A 427 -26.51 1.32 12.52
C GLN A 427 -26.55 1.13 14.04
N GLU A 428 -25.46 0.64 14.65
CA GLU A 428 -25.35 0.59 16.12
C GLU A 428 -25.39 2.00 16.73
N PHE A 429 -24.61 2.96 16.21
CA PHE A 429 -24.58 4.33 16.75
C PHE A 429 -25.92 5.07 16.60
N GLY A 430 -26.64 4.84 15.48
CA GLY A 430 -27.96 5.42 15.21
C GLY A 430 -29.05 4.92 16.15
N GLN A 431 -28.95 3.68 16.63
CA GLN A 431 -29.87 3.12 17.65
C GLN A 431 -29.75 3.83 19.02
N TYR A 432 -28.64 4.52 19.30
CA TYR A 432 -28.43 5.28 20.53
C TYR A 432 -28.58 6.80 20.37
N GLY A 433 -28.68 7.31 19.13
CA GLY A 433 -28.50 8.73 18.82
C GLY A 433 -29.77 9.53 18.50
N GLN A 434 -30.84 8.92 17.94
CA GLN A 434 -31.95 9.70 17.39
C GLN A 434 -33.32 9.55 18.09
N ASP A 435 -33.55 8.53 18.91
CA ASP A 435 -34.76 8.45 19.72
C ASP A 435 -34.46 8.80 21.19
N LYS A 436 -34.26 10.09 21.47
CA LYS A 436 -34.55 10.66 22.80
C LYS A 436 -36.05 10.90 22.99
N ASP A 437 -36.88 10.03 22.41
CA ASP A 437 -38.25 9.90 22.88
C ASP A 437 -38.21 9.33 24.30
N LYS A 438 -38.52 10.21 25.25
CA LYS A 438 -38.65 9.96 26.68
C LYS A 438 -39.66 8.84 26.90
N GLY A 439 -39.24 7.58 26.83
CA GLY A 439 -40.12 6.46 27.16
C GLY A 439 -39.69 5.08 26.71
N LYS A 440 -38.89 4.95 25.63
CA LYS A 440 -38.40 3.63 25.21
C LYS A 440 -37.02 3.37 25.79
N ARG A 441 -36.97 2.72 26.96
CA ARG A 441 -35.76 2.03 27.42
C ARG A 441 -35.27 1.17 26.25
N ALA A 442 -34.07 1.46 25.74
CA ALA A 442 -33.34 0.53 24.89
C ALA A 442 -33.37 -0.84 25.57
N SER A 443 -33.80 -1.87 24.84
CA SER A 443 -33.80 -3.22 25.40
C SER A 443 -32.37 -3.55 25.81
N VAL A 444 -32.20 -4.12 26.99
CA VAL A 444 -30.92 -4.57 27.57
C VAL A 444 -30.37 -5.80 26.79
N ALA A 445 -30.75 -5.96 25.52
CA ALA A 445 -30.72 -7.23 24.80
C ALA A 445 -29.79 -7.27 23.58
N SER A 446 -29.18 -6.17 23.12
CA SER A 446 -28.18 -6.30 22.05
C SER A 446 -26.85 -6.80 22.64
N VAL A 447 -26.65 -8.12 22.58
CA VAL A 447 -25.36 -8.78 22.88
C VAL A 447 -24.29 -8.38 21.86
N GLU A 448 -24.70 -7.97 20.65
CA GLU A 448 -23.82 -7.53 19.58
C GLU A 448 -23.15 -6.17 19.87
N SER A 449 -21.82 -6.10 19.76
CA SER A 449 -21.11 -4.82 19.73
C SER A 449 -20.16 -4.72 18.54
N PHE A 450 -20.46 -3.80 17.61
CA PHE A 450 -19.63 -3.49 16.45
C PHE A 450 -18.55 -2.46 16.77
N LYS A 451 -18.56 -1.84 17.96
CA LYS A 451 -17.57 -0.85 18.40
C LYS A 451 -16.13 -1.39 18.39
N SER A 452 -15.94 -2.64 18.78
CA SER A 452 -14.61 -3.27 18.79
C SER A 452 -14.20 -3.82 17.42
N LEU A 453 -15.14 -3.99 16.49
CA LEU A 453 -14.84 -4.58 15.19
C LEU A 453 -13.98 -3.62 14.37
N HIS A 454 -12.91 -4.12 13.81
CA HIS A 454 -12.06 -3.36 12.89
C HIS A 454 -11.34 -4.30 11.94
N TRP A 455 -10.99 -3.79 10.76
CA TRP A 455 -10.17 -4.52 9.82
C TRP A 455 -8.69 -4.37 10.16
N GLN A 456 -7.98 -5.50 10.16
CA GLN A 456 -6.54 -5.55 10.24
C GLN A 456 -6.00 -6.06 8.90
N PHE A 457 -5.08 -5.30 8.30
CA PHE A 457 -4.41 -5.71 7.08
C PHE A 457 -3.14 -6.47 7.39
N GLU A 458 -2.74 -7.33 6.45
CA GLU A 458 -1.33 -7.70 6.28
C GLU A 458 -0.69 -8.37 7.51
N ARG A 459 -1.43 -9.26 8.16
CA ARG A 459 -1.01 -9.89 9.42
C ARG A 459 -0.17 -11.13 9.17
N GLN A 460 1.04 -11.15 9.75
CA GLN A 460 1.85 -12.36 9.80
C GLN A 460 1.20 -13.43 10.68
N MET A 461 1.03 -14.62 10.13
CA MET A 461 0.63 -15.83 10.84
C MET A 461 1.74 -16.87 10.78
N LYS A 462 1.88 -17.66 11.85
CA LYS A 462 2.85 -18.75 11.93
C LYS A 462 2.32 -19.88 12.80
N LEU A 463 2.54 -21.12 12.37
CA LEU A 463 2.20 -22.32 13.13
C LEU A 463 3.25 -23.40 12.89
N GLN A 464 3.74 -24.00 13.97
CA GLN A 464 4.57 -25.19 13.87
C GLN A 464 3.68 -26.42 13.65
N ARG A 465 3.91 -27.15 12.54
CA ARG A 465 3.07 -28.28 12.15
C ARG A 465 3.86 -29.38 11.42
N PRO A 466 3.52 -30.66 11.62
CA PRO A 466 4.02 -31.73 10.77
C PRO A 466 3.50 -31.59 9.33
N TYR A 467 4.41 -31.68 8.36
CA TYR A 467 4.13 -31.70 6.92
C TYR A 467 5.11 -32.67 6.24
N ARG A 468 4.59 -33.62 5.46
CA ARG A 468 5.38 -34.66 4.75
C ARG A 468 6.49 -35.29 5.63
N ASN A 469 6.11 -35.80 6.80
CA ASN A 469 6.98 -36.48 7.78
C ASN A 469 8.07 -35.62 8.43
N LYS A 470 8.06 -34.29 8.23
CA LYS A 470 8.97 -33.36 8.91
C LYS A 470 8.18 -32.24 9.57
N THR A 471 8.69 -31.68 10.66
CA THR A 471 8.06 -30.51 11.30
C THR A 471 8.52 -29.24 10.61
N TYR A 472 7.60 -28.36 10.26
CA TYR A 472 7.85 -27.05 9.65
C TYR A 472 7.22 -25.94 10.47
N ILE A 473 7.76 -24.72 10.36
CA ILE A 473 7.08 -23.48 10.73
C ILE A 473 6.35 -23.00 9.47
N ILE A 474 5.06 -23.35 9.36
CA ILE A 474 4.20 -22.84 8.29
C ILE A 474 3.94 -21.36 8.58
N ASN A 475 4.25 -20.48 7.63
CA ASN A 475 4.05 -19.05 7.81
C ASN A 475 3.62 -18.34 6.53
N GLY A 476 2.94 -17.23 6.72
CA GLY A 476 2.45 -16.38 5.64
C GLY A 476 1.80 -15.11 6.20
N LYS A 477 1.45 -14.21 5.31
CA LYS A 477 0.82 -12.93 5.61
C LYS A 477 -0.59 -12.91 5.02
N THR A 478 -1.61 -12.81 5.88
CA THR A 478 -3.00 -12.70 5.42
C THR A 478 -3.28 -11.29 4.93
N ASP A 479 -4.05 -11.14 3.85
CA ASP A 479 -4.36 -9.83 3.29
C ASP A 479 -5.29 -9.04 4.21
N TYR A 480 -6.36 -9.67 4.70
CA TYR A 480 -7.27 -9.07 5.66
C TYR A 480 -7.66 -10.02 6.78
N SER A 481 -7.97 -9.46 7.95
CA SER A 481 -8.60 -10.16 9.05
C SER A 481 -9.58 -9.23 9.77
N LEU A 482 -10.76 -9.74 10.15
CA LEU A 482 -11.69 -9.00 10.99
C LEU A 482 -11.35 -9.24 12.46
N TRP A 483 -11.06 -8.17 13.19
CA TRP A 483 -10.64 -8.21 14.59
C TRP A 483 -11.75 -7.70 15.49
N TYR A 484 -11.90 -8.31 16.67
CA TYR A 484 -12.87 -7.94 17.70
C TYR A 484 -12.30 -8.11 19.12
N GLY A 485 -13.00 -7.56 20.11
CA GLY A 485 -12.59 -7.59 21.52
C GLY A 485 -11.60 -6.49 21.92
N ASP A 486 -10.78 -6.77 22.93
CA ASP A 486 -9.82 -5.81 23.49
C ASP A 486 -8.73 -5.48 22.45
N ALA A 487 -8.53 -4.20 22.15
CA ALA A 487 -7.50 -3.72 21.23
C ALA A 487 -6.07 -4.17 21.61
N ARG A 488 -5.82 -4.50 22.89
CA ARG A 488 -4.52 -5.04 23.34
C ARG A 488 -4.36 -6.52 23.08
N ARG A 489 -5.46 -7.27 23.02
CA ARG A 489 -5.49 -8.73 22.82
C ARG A 489 -6.63 -9.12 21.88
N PRO A 490 -6.65 -8.57 20.66
CA PRO A 490 -7.76 -8.75 19.74
C PRO A 490 -7.86 -10.20 19.30
N GLU A 491 -9.09 -10.63 19.04
CA GLU A 491 -9.41 -11.93 18.48
C GLU A 491 -9.89 -11.78 17.04
N SER A 492 -9.80 -12.87 16.28
CA SER A 492 -10.32 -12.94 14.92
C SER A 492 -11.02 -14.27 14.67
N ASN A 493 -12.07 -14.23 13.86
CA ASN A 493 -12.80 -15.37 13.32
C ASN A 493 -12.97 -15.27 11.80
N LEU A 494 -12.31 -14.31 11.12
CA LEU A 494 -12.38 -14.15 9.67
C LEU A 494 -11.00 -13.81 9.14
N VAL A 495 -10.57 -14.58 8.14
CA VAL A 495 -9.42 -14.27 7.28
C VAL A 495 -9.90 -14.09 5.84
N ILE A 496 -9.25 -13.19 5.11
CA ILE A 496 -9.55 -12.97 3.69
C ILE A 496 -8.23 -13.06 2.93
N VAL A 497 -8.27 -13.79 1.82
CA VAL A 497 -7.20 -13.89 0.84
C VAL A 497 -7.66 -13.26 -0.45
N GLU A 498 -6.88 -12.29 -0.88
CA GLU A 498 -6.96 -11.64 -2.17
C GLU A 498 -6.09 -12.40 -3.16
N THR A 499 -6.57 -12.59 -4.38
CA THR A 499 -5.73 -13.11 -5.45
C THR A 499 -5.13 -11.97 -6.26
N LYS A 500 -3.94 -12.22 -6.81
CA LYS A 500 -3.18 -11.22 -7.57
C LYS A 500 -3.77 -10.92 -8.94
N GLN A 501 -4.57 -11.83 -9.46
CA GLN A 501 -5.13 -11.78 -10.80
C GLN A 501 -6.56 -12.27 -10.80
N ARG A 502 -7.35 -11.68 -11.68
CA ARG A 502 -8.73 -12.09 -11.93
C ARG A 502 -8.77 -13.53 -12.45
N GLY A 503 -9.72 -14.32 -11.97
CA GLY A 503 -9.94 -15.72 -12.31
C GLY A 503 -9.08 -16.71 -11.53
N VAL A 504 -8.18 -16.25 -10.64
CA VAL A 504 -7.38 -17.13 -9.79
C VAL A 504 -8.17 -17.53 -8.55
N ASP A 505 -8.12 -18.83 -8.20
CA ASP A 505 -8.81 -19.37 -7.02
C ASP A 505 -7.94 -19.24 -5.75
N GLY A 506 -8.28 -18.29 -4.88
CA GLY A 506 -7.61 -18.09 -3.58
C GLY A 506 -8.06 -19.05 -2.47
N LYS A 507 -8.99 -19.99 -2.75
CA LYS A 507 -9.64 -20.84 -1.74
C LYS A 507 -8.65 -21.62 -0.89
N TYR A 508 -7.69 -22.32 -1.49
CA TYR A 508 -6.80 -23.22 -0.75
C TYR A 508 -5.79 -22.48 0.12
N GLN A 509 -5.33 -21.32 -0.35
CA GLN A 509 -4.51 -20.41 0.46
C GLN A 509 -5.32 -19.90 1.65
N CYS A 510 -6.59 -19.51 1.43
CA CYS A 510 -7.50 -19.11 2.50
C CYS A 510 -7.74 -20.23 3.52
N MET A 511 -8.02 -21.46 3.07
CA MET A 511 -8.16 -22.64 3.94
C MET A 511 -6.90 -22.90 4.79
N THR A 512 -5.71 -22.66 4.22
CA THR A 512 -4.45 -22.78 4.96
C THR A 512 -4.37 -21.76 6.11
N TYR A 513 -4.69 -20.48 5.84
CA TYR A 513 -4.75 -19.47 6.90
C TYR A 513 -5.83 -19.76 7.95
N MET A 514 -7.01 -20.22 7.53
CA MET A 514 -8.06 -20.66 8.46
C MET A 514 -7.58 -21.81 9.35
N GLY A 515 -6.87 -22.80 8.79
CA GLY A 515 -6.27 -23.90 9.54
C GLY A 515 -5.25 -23.41 10.56
N ILE A 516 -4.38 -22.47 10.16
CA ILE A 516 -3.43 -21.80 11.07
C ILE A 516 -4.20 -21.10 12.21
N LEU A 517 -5.21 -20.29 11.89
CA LEU A 517 -6.01 -19.57 12.87
C LEU A 517 -6.71 -20.53 13.85
N TYR A 518 -7.32 -21.61 13.34
CA TYR A 518 -8.01 -22.63 14.14
C TYR A 518 -7.09 -23.23 15.19
N HIS A 519 -5.90 -23.70 14.78
CA HIS A 519 -4.96 -24.33 15.71
C HIS A 519 -4.36 -23.32 16.69
N ILE A 520 -4.04 -22.10 16.27
CA ILE A 520 -3.55 -21.04 17.18
C ILE A 520 -4.61 -20.70 18.23
N ARG A 521 -5.88 -20.53 17.83
CA ARG A 521 -6.99 -20.27 18.76
C ARG A 521 -7.15 -21.39 19.78
N LYS A 522 -7.10 -22.65 19.31
CA LYS A 522 -7.18 -23.84 20.16
C LYS A 522 -6.02 -23.94 21.15
N GLN A 523 -4.78 -23.71 20.69
CA GLN A 523 -3.59 -23.69 21.55
C GLN A 523 -3.63 -22.58 22.61
N ALA A 524 -4.22 -21.43 22.26
CA ALA A 524 -4.38 -20.31 23.17
C ALA A 524 -5.60 -20.43 24.12
N GLY A 525 -6.32 -21.57 24.10
CA GLY A 525 -7.49 -21.80 24.95
C GLY A 525 -8.66 -20.85 24.68
N ARG A 526 -8.77 -20.32 23.44
CA ARG A 526 -9.87 -19.41 23.06
C ARG A 526 -11.18 -20.16 22.90
N GLN A 527 -12.29 -19.42 22.97
CA GLN A 527 -13.62 -19.98 22.73
C GLN A 527 -13.67 -20.67 21.37
N ASN A 528 -14.16 -21.92 21.37
CA ASN A 528 -14.37 -22.68 20.16
C ASN A 528 -15.57 -22.11 19.41
N THR A 529 -15.29 -21.48 18.27
CA THR A 529 -16.27 -20.77 17.45
C THR A 529 -16.01 -21.08 15.98
N ASP A 530 -16.98 -20.78 15.13
CA ASP A 530 -16.82 -20.95 13.70
C ASP A 530 -15.81 -19.92 13.17
N ILE A 531 -14.96 -20.37 12.26
CA ILE A 531 -13.98 -19.54 11.58
C ILE A 531 -14.41 -19.40 10.14
N TYR A 532 -14.41 -18.18 9.66
CA TYR A 532 -14.75 -17.82 8.30
C TYR A 532 -13.49 -17.49 7.49
N GLY A 533 -13.58 -17.78 6.20
CA GLY A 533 -12.57 -17.48 5.20
C GLY A 533 -13.26 -16.91 3.98
N ILE A 534 -12.61 -15.96 3.30
CA ILE A 534 -13.02 -15.50 1.99
C ILE A 534 -11.79 -15.58 1.07
N GLY A 535 -11.92 -16.28 -0.05
CA GLY A 535 -10.97 -16.17 -1.17
C GLY A 535 -11.62 -15.34 -2.28
N THR A 536 -10.98 -14.27 -2.74
CA THR A 536 -11.57 -13.40 -3.75
C THR A 536 -10.55 -12.74 -4.67
N ASP A 537 -10.95 -12.52 -5.92
CA ASP A 537 -10.27 -11.68 -6.90
C ASP A 537 -11.01 -10.34 -7.11
N SER A 538 -11.84 -9.93 -6.15
CA SER A 538 -12.83 -8.84 -6.15
C SER A 538 -14.10 -9.06 -6.97
N PHE A 539 -14.12 -10.01 -7.92
CA PHE A 539 -15.28 -10.34 -8.74
C PHE A 539 -15.90 -11.68 -8.33
N GLU A 540 -15.09 -12.71 -8.17
CA GLU A 540 -15.47 -14.01 -7.63
C GLU A 540 -15.17 -14.03 -6.13
N TRP A 541 -16.15 -14.49 -5.34
CA TRP A 541 -16.09 -14.53 -3.89
C TRP A 541 -16.40 -15.93 -3.41
N THR A 542 -15.39 -16.63 -2.89
CA THR A 542 -15.56 -17.94 -2.27
C THR A 542 -15.54 -17.82 -0.76
N PHE A 543 -16.71 -17.92 -0.15
CA PHE A 543 -16.91 -18.01 1.28
C PHE A 543 -16.62 -19.41 1.78
N ILE A 544 -15.94 -19.51 2.91
CA ILE A 544 -15.50 -20.75 3.52
C ILE A 544 -15.87 -20.67 5.00
N GLN A 545 -16.51 -21.70 5.54
CA GLN A 545 -16.75 -21.82 6.98
C GLN A 545 -16.04 -23.08 7.46
N LEU A 546 -15.20 -22.92 8.48
CA LEU A 546 -14.60 -23.97 9.27
C LEU A 546 -15.32 -24.02 10.62
N ASN A 547 -16.11 -25.05 10.84
CA ASN A 547 -16.91 -25.16 12.06
C ASN A 547 -16.08 -25.65 13.26
N ARG A 548 -16.71 -25.66 14.43
CA ARG A 548 -16.14 -26.10 15.72
C ARG A 548 -15.55 -27.52 15.73
N GLU A 549 -16.02 -28.40 14.83
CA GLU A 549 -15.54 -29.78 14.69
C GLU A 549 -14.45 -29.95 13.62
N GLY A 550 -13.96 -28.85 13.03
CA GLY A 550 -12.96 -28.90 11.96
C GLY A 550 -13.51 -29.27 10.58
N LYS A 551 -14.83 -29.10 10.37
CA LYS A 551 -15.48 -29.36 9.08
C LYS A 551 -15.60 -28.09 8.24
N ILE A 552 -15.33 -28.21 6.94
CA ILE A 552 -15.33 -27.12 5.97
C ILE A 552 -16.56 -27.17 5.08
N SER A 553 -17.20 -26.02 4.92
CA SER A 553 -18.21 -25.74 3.90
C SER A 553 -17.77 -24.58 3.04
N THR A 554 -18.14 -24.57 1.76
CA THR A 554 -17.77 -23.51 0.80
C THR A 554 -19.00 -23.01 0.03
N HIS A 555 -18.99 -21.74 -0.35
CA HIS A 555 -20.03 -21.10 -1.17
C HIS A 555 -19.41 -20.02 -2.04
N SER A 556 -19.57 -20.14 -3.36
CA SER A 556 -18.98 -19.21 -4.33
C SER A 556 -20.07 -18.36 -4.97
N LEU A 557 -19.80 -17.06 -5.11
CA LEU A 557 -20.69 -16.06 -5.70
C LEU A 557 -19.91 -15.16 -6.66
N SER A 558 -20.55 -14.81 -7.78
CA SER A 558 -19.96 -13.94 -8.80
C SER A 558 -20.60 -12.55 -8.80
N TRP A 559 -19.79 -11.52 -8.61
CA TRP A 559 -20.21 -10.12 -8.65
C TRP A 559 -20.79 -9.76 -10.02
N ILE A 560 -20.16 -10.22 -11.10
CA ILE A 560 -20.56 -9.93 -12.48
C ILE A 560 -21.87 -10.60 -12.87
N GLU A 561 -22.23 -11.71 -12.21
CA GLU A 561 -23.54 -12.37 -12.37
C GLU A 561 -24.66 -11.69 -11.55
N GLY A 562 -24.41 -10.48 -11.03
CA GLY A 562 -25.38 -9.72 -10.24
C GLY A 562 -25.51 -10.18 -8.79
N LYS A 563 -24.60 -11.03 -8.28
CA LYS A 563 -24.62 -11.53 -6.90
C LYS A 563 -23.98 -10.59 -5.88
N GLY A 564 -23.63 -9.36 -6.26
CA GLY A 564 -23.01 -8.36 -5.37
C GLY A 564 -23.78 -8.13 -4.05
N SER A 565 -25.13 -8.15 -4.10
CA SER A 565 -25.97 -8.06 -2.89
C SER A 565 -25.77 -9.25 -1.96
N GLU A 566 -25.80 -10.47 -2.50
CA GLU A 566 -25.64 -11.71 -1.73
C GLU A 566 -24.25 -11.77 -1.08
N ILE A 567 -23.20 -11.35 -1.80
CA ILE A 567 -21.83 -11.22 -1.29
C ILE A 567 -21.80 -10.33 -0.03
N ILE A 568 -22.40 -9.13 -0.12
CA ILE A 568 -22.45 -8.19 1.00
C ILE A 568 -23.28 -8.75 2.17
N PHE A 569 -24.37 -9.48 1.89
CA PHE A 569 -25.19 -10.09 2.94
C PHE A 569 -24.40 -11.17 3.70
N HIS A 570 -23.56 -11.95 3.03
CA HIS A 570 -22.69 -12.92 3.70
C HIS A 570 -21.61 -12.24 4.55
N ILE A 571 -21.01 -11.15 4.05
CA ILE A 571 -20.05 -10.37 4.84
C ILE A 571 -20.75 -9.80 6.10
N HIS A 572 -21.98 -9.30 5.97
CA HIS A 572 -22.78 -8.85 7.11
C HIS A 572 -23.04 -9.98 8.12
N LYS A 573 -23.47 -11.15 7.67
CA LYS A 573 -23.68 -12.32 8.54
C LYS A 573 -22.42 -12.67 9.34
N ILE A 574 -21.26 -12.67 8.69
CA ILE A 574 -19.98 -12.95 9.35
C ILE A 574 -19.61 -11.88 10.38
N MET A 575 -19.88 -10.60 10.08
CA MET A 575 -19.67 -9.50 11.03
C MET A 575 -20.61 -9.60 12.24
N ASP A 576 -21.85 -10.05 12.04
CA ASP A 576 -22.83 -10.25 13.12
C ASP A 576 -22.35 -11.35 14.07
N ASP A 577 -21.88 -12.46 13.52
CA ASP A 577 -21.26 -13.53 14.30
C ASP A 577 -20.03 -13.04 15.08
N ALA A 578 -19.18 -12.19 14.47
CA ALA A 578 -18.03 -11.59 15.14
C ALA A 578 -18.44 -10.61 16.26
N ALA A 579 -19.51 -9.85 16.05
CA ALA A 579 -20.01 -8.90 17.05
C ALA A 579 -20.62 -9.58 18.27
N ILE A 580 -21.22 -10.77 18.11
CA ILE A 580 -21.70 -11.61 19.23
C ILE A 580 -20.54 -12.12 20.08
N LEU A 581 -19.39 -12.40 19.46
CA LEU A 581 -18.18 -12.85 20.15
C LEU A 581 -17.43 -11.70 20.85
N SER A 582 -17.81 -10.45 20.58
CA SER A 582 -17.17 -9.30 21.20
C SER A 582 -17.64 -9.12 22.66
N PRO A 583 -16.71 -9.03 23.63
CA PRO A 583 -17.07 -8.70 25.00
C PRO A 583 -17.72 -7.31 25.08
N VAL A 584 -19.00 -7.25 25.48
CA VAL A 584 -19.67 -6.00 25.83
C VAL A 584 -18.99 -5.42 27.08
N PRO A 585 -18.50 -4.17 27.08
CA PRO A 585 -18.05 -3.54 28.30
C PRO A 585 -19.23 -3.46 29.27
N SER A 586 -19.21 -4.27 30.33
CA SER A 586 -20.15 -4.09 31.44
C SER A 586 -19.88 -2.70 32.01
N GLN A 587 -20.91 -1.84 32.04
CA GLN A 587 -20.85 -0.65 32.86
C GLN A 587 -20.58 -1.13 34.29
N GLY A 588 -19.40 -0.83 34.81
CA GLY A 588 -19.05 -1.18 36.19
C GLY A 588 -20.13 -0.67 37.13
N PRO A 589 -20.46 -1.42 38.20
CA PRO A 589 -21.52 -1.03 39.11
C PRO A 589 -21.23 0.38 39.63
N SER A 590 -22.13 1.30 39.32
CA SER A 590 -22.18 2.65 39.88
C SER A 590 -21.92 2.56 41.38
N ARG A 591 -20.83 3.19 41.84
CA ARG A 591 -20.49 3.28 43.26
C ARG A 591 -21.73 3.80 43.99
N ARG A 592 -22.24 3.01 44.93
CA ARG A 592 -23.31 3.44 45.84
C ARG A 592 -22.87 4.75 46.51
N PRO A 593 -23.75 5.75 46.63
CA PRO A 593 -23.46 6.90 47.47
C PRO A 593 -23.36 6.42 48.91
N THR A 594 -22.20 6.60 49.52
CA THR A 594 -22.03 6.57 50.97
C THR A 594 -22.90 7.68 51.57
N LYS A 595 -23.77 7.30 52.51
CA LYS A 595 -24.55 8.22 53.34
C LYS A 595 -23.65 9.04 54.24
#